data_AF-A0A9W7WWH6-F1
#
_entry.id   AF-A0A9W7WWH6-F1
#
_cell.length_a   1.000
_cell.length_b   1.000
_cell.length_c   1.000
_cell.angle_alpha   90.00
_cell.angle_beta   90.00
_cell.angle_gamma   90.00
#
_symmetry.space_group_name_H-M   'P 1'
#
loop_
_entity.id
_entity.type
_entity.pdbx_description
1 polymer ?
#
loop_
_entity_poly.entity_id
_entity_poly.type
_entity_poly.pdbx_seq_one_letter_code
_entity_poly.pdbx_strand_id
1 'polypeptide(L)'
;NLLTGRNMVERSSKFLFIVVGSVLFMLILYQYVAPGMMNFGSPHGYALEDDADLFPTPDPHYVKKYYFPIRALERTVDFEIKGDDVIVFLHIQKTGGTTFGRHLVQNVRLEVPCDCRPGQKKCTCYRPNRKETWLFSRFSTGWSCGLHADWTELTNCVPGVLNKKENRMKNQR
;
A
#
# COMPACT_ATOMS: atom_id res chain seq x y z
N ASN A 1 4.14 -83.26 -22.77
CA ASN A 1 4.69 -82.23 -21.86
C ASN A 1 4.58 -80.78 -22.36
N LEU A 2 3.65 -80.43 -23.28
CA LEU A 2 3.52 -79.03 -23.77
C LEU A 2 2.19 -78.33 -23.44
N LEU A 3 1.20 -79.05 -22.90
CA LEU A 3 -0.14 -78.49 -22.61
C LEU A 3 -0.31 -78.01 -21.16
N THR A 4 0.49 -78.51 -20.22
CA THR A 4 0.42 -78.11 -18.79
C THR A 4 1.15 -76.79 -18.51
N GLY A 5 2.16 -76.42 -19.29
CA GLY A 5 2.92 -75.17 -19.11
C GLY A 5 2.18 -73.91 -19.56
N ARG A 6 1.24 -74.02 -20.50
CA ARG A 6 0.52 -72.88 -21.08
C ARG A 6 -0.53 -72.30 -20.12
N ASN A 7 -1.23 -73.17 -19.37
CA ASN A 7 -2.25 -72.76 -18.40
C ASN A 7 -1.68 -72.08 -17.14
N MET A 8 -0.48 -72.46 -16.70
CA MET A 8 0.17 -71.83 -15.54
C MET A 8 0.65 -70.41 -15.83
N VAL A 9 1.19 -70.15 -17.02
CA VAL A 9 1.66 -68.82 -17.44
C VAL A 9 0.49 -67.83 -17.57
N GLU A 10 -0.63 -68.28 -18.13
CA GLU A 10 -1.81 -67.42 -18.31
C GLU A 10 -2.51 -67.09 -16.99
N ARG A 11 -2.55 -68.05 -16.05
CA ARG A 11 -3.09 -67.83 -14.70
C ARG A 11 -2.18 -66.93 -13.87
N SER A 12 -0.86 -67.13 -13.94
CA SER A 12 0.13 -66.29 -13.25
C SER A 12 0.13 -64.85 -13.78
N SER A 13 -0.04 -64.67 -15.10
CA SER A 13 -0.22 -63.36 -15.75
C SER A 13 -1.48 -62.64 -15.26
N LYS A 14 -2.62 -63.34 -15.18
CA LYS A 14 -3.89 -62.77 -14.66
C LYS A 14 -3.76 -62.35 -13.18
N PHE A 15 -3.10 -63.15 -12.35
CA PHE A 15 -2.81 -62.79 -10.96
C PHE A 15 -1.87 -61.57 -10.88
N LEU A 16 -0.86 -61.49 -11.73
CA LEU A 16 0.05 -60.34 -11.80
C LEU A 16 -0.71 -59.05 -12.10
N PHE A 17 -1.61 -59.06 -13.10
CA PHE A 17 -2.42 -57.88 -13.44
C PHE A 17 -3.35 -57.45 -12.30
N ILE A 18 -3.92 -58.39 -11.54
CA ILE A 18 -4.76 -58.08 -10.39
C ILE A 18 -3.94 -57.43 -9.27
N VAL A 19 -2.74 -57.96 -8.97
CA VAL A 19 -1.85 -57.40 -7.95
C VAL A 19 -1.36 -56.01 -8.35
N VAL A 20 -0.90 -55.84 -9.59
CA VAL A 20 -0.45 -54.53 -10.11
C VAL A 20 -1.61 -53.53 -10.11
N GLY A 21 -2.81 -53.94 -10.54
CA GLY A 21 -4.00 -53.10 -10.52
C GLY A 21 -4.39 -52.66 -9.10
N SER A 22 -4.31 -53.57 -8.13
CA SER A 22 -4.59 -53.27 -6.71
C SER A 22 -3.58 -52.27 -6.14
N VAL A 23 -2.29 -52.42 -6.44
CA VAL A 23 -1.25 -51.48 -6.00
C VAL A 23 -1.47 -50.10 -6.61
N LEU A 24 -1.75 -50.02 -7.92
CA LEU A 24 -2.02 -48.75 -8.59
C LEU A 24 -3.27 -48.04 -8.02
N PHE A 25 -4.34 -48.79 -7.74
CA PHE A 25 -5.54 -48.24 -7.13
C PHE A 25 -5.28 -47.71 -5.72
N MET A 26 -4.50 -48.40 -4.90
CA MET A 26 -4.10 -47.93 -3.58
C MET A 26 -3.23 -46.66 -3.66
N LEU A 27 -2.35 -46.55 -4.66
CA LEU A 27 -1.56 -45.33 -4.90
C LEU A 27 -2.43 -44.14 -5.32
N ILE A 28 -3.46 -44.37 -6.14
CA ILE A 28 -4.42 -43.32 -6.55
C ILE A 28 -5.25 -42.85 -5.34
N LEU A 29 -5.76 -43.78 -4.53
CA LEU A 29 -6.48 -43.45 -3.30
C LEU A 29 -5.58 -42.66 -2.34
N TYR A 30 -4.32 -43.08 -2.18
CA TYR A 30 -3.37 -42.38 -1.32
C TYR A 30 -3.08 -40.94 -1.78
N GLN A 31 -2.90 -40.73 -3.10
CA GLN A 31 -2.72 -39.39 -3.65
C GLN A 31 -3.96 -38.49 -3.46
N TYR A 32 -5.16 -39.07 -3.39
CA TYR A 32 -6.40 -38.33 -3.15
C TYR A 32 -6.62 -37.99 -1.68
N VAL A 33 -6.27 -38.91 -0.77
CA VAL A 33 -6.41 -38.70 0.68
C VAL A 33 -5.29 -37.80 1.24
N ALA A 34 -4.09 -37.87 0.68
CA ALA A 34 -2.95 -37.09 1.13
C ALA A 34 -2.09 -36.58 -0.05
N PRO A 35 -2.56 -35.53 -0.75
CA PRO A 35 -1.79 -34.94 -1.82
C PRO A 35 -0.52 -34.29 -1.25
N GLY A 36 0.65 -34.88 -1.49
CA GLY A 36 1.95 -34.26 -1.19
C GLY A 36 2.95 -35.10 -0.39
N MET A 37 2.64 -36.34 0.01
CA MET A 37 3.58 -37.15 0.81
C MET A 37 4.66 -37.86 -0.01
N MET A 38 4.51 -37.97 -1.33
CA MET A 38 5.44 -38.66 -2.23
C MET A 38 6.10 -37.69 -3.23
N ASN A 39 6.68 -36.60 -2.75
CA ASN A 39 7.57 -35.77 -3.59
C ASN A 39 8.97 -36.41 -3.64
N PHE A 40 9.15 -37.39 -4.53
CA PHE A 40 10.48 -37.87 -4.92
C PHE A 40 11.04 -36.93 -6.01
N GLY A 41 11.39 -35.71 -5.62
CA GLY A 41 11.86 -34.70 -6.56
C GLY A 41 11.93 -33.30 -6.00
N SER A 42 12.82 -33.08 -5.02
CA SER A 42 13.70 -31.90 -4.90
C SER A 42 14.28 -31.88 -3.48
N PRO A 43 15.62 -31.87 -3.30
CA PRO A 43 16.20 -31.46 -2.01
C PRO A 43 15.94 -29.96 -1.86
N HIS A 44 15.75 -29.46 -0.65
CA HIS A 44 15.31 -28.09 -0.29
C HIS A 44 13.82 -27.96 0.06
N GLY A 45 13.37 -28.76 1.03
CA GLY A 45 12.32 -28.35 1.95
C GLY A 45 12.91 -28.33 3.34
N TYR A 46 13.35 -27.16 3.81
CA TYR A 46 13.87 -26.96 5.15
C TYR A 46 12.90 -27.55 6.18
N ALA A 47 13.42 -28.42 7.06
CA ALA A 47 12.83 -28.65 8.35
C ALA A 47 12.77 -27.29 9.06
N LEU A 48 11.58 -26.72 9.19
CA LEU A 48 11.31 -25.66 10.17
C LEU A 48 11.15 -26.36 11.51
N GLU A 49 12.26 -26.82 12.06
CA GLU A 49 12.39 -27.04 13.50
C GLU A 49 12.61 -25.66 14.14
N ASP A 50 11.56 -25.21 14.84
CA ASP A 50 11.66 -24.53 16.13
C ASP A 50 12.29 -23.13 16.22
N ASP A 51 11.81 -22.18 15.40
CA ASP A 51 11.85 -20.74 15.73
C ASP A 51 10.61 -20.31 16.56
N ALA A 52 10.06 -21.23 17.37
CA ALA A 52 8.81 -21.02 18.12
C ALA A 52 8.94 -20.08 19.34
N ASP A 53 10.15 -19.61 19.68
CA ASP A 53 10.39 -18.81 20.90
C ASP A 53 10.83 -17.35 20.68
N LEU A 54 10.85 -16.83 19.44
CA LEU A 54 11.25 -15.43 19.19
C LEU A 54 10.10 -14.42 19.15
N PHE A 55 8.83 -14.85 19.27
CA PHE A 55 7.68 -13.95 19.23
C PHE A 55 6.79 -14.15 20.46
N PRO A 56 6.52 -13.09 21.26
CA PRO A 56 5.57 -13.17 22.36
C PRO A 56 4.23 -13.70 21.85
N THR A 57 3.63 -14.62 22.62
CA THR A 57 2.37 -15.30 22.35
C THR A 57 1.34 -14.41 21.63
N PRO A 58 0.70 -14.89 20.54
CA PRO A 58 -0.24 -14.09 19.78
C PRO A 58 -1.49 -13.78 20.62
N ASP A 59 -1.56 -12.52 21.05
CA ASP A 59 -2.75 -11.89 21.62
C ASP A 59 -3.94 -12.07 20.63
N PRO A 60 -5.14 -12.46 21.06
CA PRO A 60 -6.31 -12.65 20.18
C PRO A 60 -6.71 -11.41 19.35
N HIS A 61 -6.12 -10.24 19.61
CA HIS A 61 -6.24 -9.03 18.79
C HIS A 61 -5.03 -8.76 17.85
N TYR A 62 -4.18 -9.75 17.58
CA TYR A 62 -2.97 -9.56 16.77
C TYR A 62 -3.28 -9.31 15.28
N VAL A 63 -3.54 -8.05 14.96
CA VAL A 63 -3.38 -7.52 13.60
C VAL A 63 -1.87 -7.45 13.35
N LYS A 64 -1.39 -8.07 12.25
CA LYS A 64 0.03 -8.02 11.83
C LYS A 64 0.53 -6.57 11.75
N LYS A 65 1.23 -6.10 12.79
CA LYS A 65 1.81 -4.75 12.84
C LYS A 65 3.20 -4.77 12.22
N TYR A 66 3.46 -3.84 11.31
CA TYR A 66 4.80 -3.62 10.77
C TYR A 66 5.64 -2.84 11.80
N TYR A 67 6.86 -3.30 12.07
CA TYR A 67 7.78 -2.61 12.98
C TYR A 67 8.43 -1.41 12.28
N PHE A 68 7.89 -0.22 12.54
CA PHE A 68 8.46 1.03 12.05
C PHE A 68 9.61 1.51 12.96
N PRO A 69 10.74 1.98 12.42
CA PRO A 69 11.75 2.65 13.24
C PRO A 69 11.20 3.97 13.78
N ILE A 70 11.67 4.42 14.95
CA ILE A 70 11.15 5.63 15.64
C ILE A 70 11.15 6.86 14.71
N ARG A 71 12.20 7.02 13.91
CA ARG A 71 12.31 8.10 12.88
C ARG A 71 11.18 8.13 11.85
N ALA A 72 10.49 7.01 11.61
CA ALA A 72 9.37 6.96 10.67
C ALA A 72 8.05 7.38 11.34
N LEU A 73 7.96 7.22 12.67
CA LEU A 73 6.79 7.53 13.49
C LEU A 73 6.79 9.00 13.94
N GLU A 74 7.96 9.52 14.33
CA GLU A 74 8.11 10.89 14.80
C GLU A 74 8.14 11.87 13.62
N ARG A 75 7.11 12.73 13.54
CA ARG A 75 6.99 13.78 12.52
C ARG A 75 6.81 15.14 13.20
N THR A 76 7.89 15.63 13.79
CA THR A 76 7.97 16.99 14.31
C THR A 76 8.56 17.89 13.24
N VAL A 77 7.77 18.83 12.74
CA VAL A 77 8.22 19.87 11.79
C VAL A 77 8.01 21.21 12.47
N ASP A 78 9.09 21.98 12.61
CA ASP A 78 9.01 23.37 13.05
C ASP A 78 8.52 24.20 11.85
N PHE A 79 7.22 24.49 11.83
CA PHE A 79 6.58 25.17 10.70
C PHE A 79 6.57 26.68 10.91
N GLU A 80 7.36 27.39 10.12
CA GLU A 80 7.44 28.84 10.24
C GLU A 80 6.45 29.54 9.30
N ILE A 81 5.27 29.86 9.83
CA ILE A 81 4.27 30.65 9.08
C ILE A 81 4.70 32.09 8.80
N LYS A 82 5.85 32.58 9.27
CA LYS A 82 6.42 33.89 8.87
C LYS A 82 7.65 33.79 7.94
N GLY A 83 8.25 32.61 7.83
CA GLY A 83 9.39 32.30 6.96
C GLY A 83 8.97 32.08 5.51
N ASP A 84 9.48 31.01 4.88
CA ASP A 84 9.20 30.66 3.48
C ASP A 84 8.51 29.28 3.34
N ASP A 85 8.13 28.66 4.45
CA ASP A 85 7.52 27.33 4.46
C ASP A 85 6.12 27.32 3.82
N VAL A 86 5.85 26.29 3.02
CA VAL A 86 4.56 26.08 2.37
C VAL A 86 4.06 24.66 2.58
N ILE A 87 2.83 24.53 3.08
CA ILE A 87 2.14 23.24 3.17
C ILE A 87 1.49 22.93 1.82
N VAL A 88 1.77 21.77 1.25
CA VAL A 88 1.14 21.28 0.02
C VAL A 88 0.18 20.15 0.35
N PHE A 89 -1.12 20.39 0.15
CA PHE A 89 -2.15 19.38 0.37
C PHE A 89 -2.47 18.63 -0.93
N LEU A 90 -1.94 17.40 -1.04
CA LEU A 90 -2.27 16.46 -2.11
C LEU A 90 -3.65 15.84 -1.85
N HIS A 91 -4.62 16.17 -2.71
CA HIS A 91 -6.01 15.73 -2.55
C HIS A 91 -6.35 14.53 -3.46
N ILE A 92 -6.23 13.33 -2.89
CA ILE A 92 -6.67 12.08 -3.52
C ILE A 92 -8.20 12.03 -3.56
N GLN A 93 -8.77 11.53 -4.64
CA GLN A 93 -10.22 11.45 -4.81
C GLN A 93 -10.87 10.54 -3.76
N LYS A 94 -12.07 10.93 -3.31
CA LYS A 94 -12.93 10.15 -2.40
C LYS A 94 -12.34 9.81 -1.03
N THR A 95 -11.24 10.46 -0.62
CA THR A 95 -10.62 10.27 0.70
C THR A 95 -11.10 11.28 1.76
N GLY A 96 -12.25 11.93 1.55
CA GLY A 96 -12.73 13.00 2.44
C GLY A 96 -11.90 14.29 2.37
N GLY A 97 -11.00 14.43 1.40
CA GLY A 97 -10.13 15.61 1.28
C GLY A 97 -10.86 16.94 1.03
N THR A 98 -12.14 16.90 0.65
CA THR A 98 -12.98 18.11 0.59
C THR A 98 -13.28 18.65 2.00
N THR A 99 -13.57 17.79 2.96
CA THR A 99 -13.80 18.18 4.36
C THR A 99 -12.49 18.60 5.00
N PHE A 100 -11.44 17.79 4.86
CA PHE A 100 -10.11 18.12 5.39
C PHE A 100 -9.57 19.45 4.81
N GLY A 101 -9.68 19.64 3.49
CA GLY A 101 -9.26 20.87 2.85
C GLY A 101 -10.03 22.11 3.32
N ARG A 102 -11.32 21.99 3.67
CA ARG A 102 -12.09 23.09 4.27
C ARG A 102 -11.57 23.42 5.67
N HIS A 103 -11.29 22.40 6.49
CA HIS A 103 -10.71 22.61 7.81
C HIS A 103 -9.36 23.34 7.75
N LEU A 104 -8.52 23.05 6.75
CA LEU A 104 -7.24 23.76 6.57
C LEU A 104 -7.39 25.26 6.35
N VAL A 105 -8.46 25.71 5.68
CA VAL A 105 -8.66 27.13 5.38
C VAL A 105 -9.58 27.85 6.37
N GLN A 106 -10.43 27.12 7.11
CA GLN A 106 -11.45 27.70 8.00
C GLN A 106 -11.21 27.44 9.49
N ASN A 107 -10.55 26.33 9.86
CA ASN A 107 -10.55 25.85 11.25
C ASN A 107 -9.15 25.76 11.89
N VAL A 108 -8.12 26.27 11.22
CA VAL A 108 -6.78 26.38 11.81
C VAL A 108 -6.69 27.69 12.58
N ARG A 109 -6.19 27.64 13.83
CA ARG A 109 -5.95 28.83 14.64
C ARG A 109 -4.66 29.50 14.17
N LEU A 110 -4.78 30.63 13.48
CA LEU A 110 -3.68 31.39 12.91
C LEU A 110 -3.70 32.83 13.43
N GLU A 111 -2.55 33.49 13.47
CA GLU A 111 -2.46 34.93 13.76
C GLU A 111 -3.25 35.74 12.72
N VAL A 112 -3.17 35.35 11.45
CA VAL A 112 -3.96 35.91 10.35
C VAL A 112 -4.75 34.78 9.68
N PRO A 113 -6.10 34.78 9.77
CA PRO A 113 -6.93 33.75 9.14
C PRO A 113 -7.00 33.94 7.62
N CYS A 114 -7.38 32.87 6.90
CA CYS A 114 -7.63 32.96 5.46
C CYS A 114 -8.92 33.77 5.17
N ASP A 115 -8.89 34.61 4.12
CA ASP A 115 -10.07 35.33 3.64
C ASP A 115 -10.89 34.44 2.69
N CYS A 116 -12.02 33.92 3.18
CA CYS A 116 -12.96 33.10 2.43
C CYS A 116 -14.27 33.88 2.16
N ARG A 117 -14.45 34.39 0.94
CA ARG A 117 -15.67 35.13 0.58
C ARG A 117 -16.83 34.18 0.23
N PRO A 118 -18.06 34.47 0.70
CA PRO A 118 -19.24 33.68 0.31
C PRO A 118 -19.42 33.71 -1.22
N GLY A 119 -19.70 32.56 -1.81
CA GLY A 119 -19.81 32.38 -3.27
C GLY A 119 -18.49 32.05 -3.98
N GLN A 120 -17.33 32.27 -3.35
CA GLN A 120 -16.04 31.84 -3.90
C GLN A 120 -15.66 30.45 -3.37
N LYS A 121 -15.28 29.54 -4.28
CA LYS A 121 -14.74 28.22 -3.91
C LYS A 121 -13.28 28.28 -3.45
N LYS A 122 -12.62 29.44 -3.56
CA LYS A 122 -11.20 29.63 -3.26
C LYS A 122 -11.07 30.72 -2.21
N CYS A 123 -10.36 30.41 -1.14
CA CYS A 123 -9.97 31.34 -0.09
C CYS A 123 -8.57 31.89 -0.36
N THR A 124 -8.27 33.02 0.27
CA THR A 124 -6.97 33.67 0.17
C THR A 124 -6.23 33.50 1.50
N CYS A 125 -5.27 32.58 1.52
CA CYS A 125 -4.46 32.27 2.71
C CYS A 125 -3.09 32.93 2.59
N TYR A 126 -2.96 34.16 3.08
CA TYR A 126 -1.69 34.88 3.06
C TYR A 126 -0.91 34.72 4.36
N ARG A 127 0.41 34.84 4.21
CA ARG A 127 1.36 34.95 5.31
C ARG A 127 1.15 36.26 6.08
N PRO A 128 1.34 36.31 7.42
CA PRO A 128 1.34 37.57 8.15
C PRO A 128 2.36 38.54 7.52
N ASN A 129 1.97 39.80 7.29
CA ASN A 129 2.82 40.87 6.72
C ASN A 129 3.29 40.68 5.26
N ARG A 130 2.95 39.58 4.57
CA ARG A 130 3.31 39.36 3.15
C ARG A 130 2.10 38.95 2.31
N LYS A 131 2.14 39.20 1.00
CA LYS A 131 1.09 38.75 0.05
C LYS A 131 1.42 37.39 -0.59
N GLU A 132 2.17 36.56 0.13
CA GLU A 132 2.57 35.20 -0.25
C GLU A 132 1.66 34.17 0.40
N THR A 133 1.45 33.04 -0.26
CA THR A 133 0.58 31.97 0.23
C THR A 133 1.39 30.93 1.01
N TRP A 134 0.98 30.59 2.22
CA TRP A 134 1.60 29.54 3.03
C TRP A 134 0.96 28.16 2.80
N LEU A 135 -0.19 28.11 2.13
CA LEU A 135 -0.92 26.88 1.82
C LEU A 135 -1.13 26.72 0.32
N PHE A 136 -0.66 25.61 -0.24
CA PHE A 136 -0.99 25.17 -1.59
C PHE A 136 -2.04 24.06 -1.53
N SER A 137 -3.26 24.37 -1.97
CA SER A 137 -4.38 23.44 -1.97
C SER A 137 -5.46 23.89 -2.94
N ARG A 138 -6.40 22.97 -3.25
CA ARG A 138 -7.60 23.31 -4.02
C ARG A 138 -8.33 24.55 -3.49
N PHE A 139 -8.45 24.70 -2.17
CA PHE A 139 -9.20 25.79 -1.55
C PHE A 139 -8.37 27.05 -1.33
N SER A 140 -7.06 27.05 -1.56
CA SER A 140 -6.20 28.24 -1.45
C SER A 140 -5.72 28.72 -2.84
N THR A 141 -4.97 27.87 -3.55
CA THR A 141 -4.37 28.20 -4.85
C THR A 141 -5.24 27.75 -6.02
N GLY A 142 -6.15 26.79 -5.80
CA GLY A 142 -6.99 26.21 -6.85
C GLY A 142 -6.30 25.01 -7.50
N TRP A 143 -6.63 24.77 -8.77
CA TRP A 143 -6.06 23.68 -9.57
C TRP A 143 -4.88 24.16 -10.42
N SER A 144 -3.95 24.92 -9.83
CA SER A 144 -2.86 25.57 -10.58
C SER A 144 -1.88 24.59 -11.22
N CYS A 145 -1.81 23.35 -10.72
CA CYS A 145 -0.94 22.29 -11.22
C CYS A 145 -1.70 21.11 -11.84
N GLY A 146 -3.00 21.25 -12.11
CA GLY A 146 -3.85 20.17 -12.60
C GLY A 146 -5.04 19.87 -11.70
N LEU A 147 -6.09 19.29 -12.28
CA LEU A 147 -7.27 18.83 -11.55
C LEU A 147 -6.97 17.49 -10.88
N HIS A 148 -6.98 17.46 -9.55
CA HIS A 148 -6.56 16.29 -8.75
C HIS A 148 -5.10 15.86 -9.00
N ALA A 149 -4.21 16.85 -9.05
CA ALA A 149 -2.79 16.60 -9.27
C ALA A 149 -2.20 15.58 -8.28
N ASP A 150 -1.48 14.61 -8.82
CA ASP A 150 -0.83 13.55 -8.06
C ASP A 150 0.53 14.01 -7.49
N TRP A 151 1.24 13.08 -6.84
CA TRP A 151 2.53 13.39 -6.25
C TRP A 151 3.55 13.84 -7.30
N THR A 152 3.58 13.19 -8.46
CA THR A 152 4.53 13.48 -9.54
C THR A 152 4.27 14.84 -10.17
N GLU A 153 3.01 15.22 -10.35
CA GLU A 153 2.64 16.53 -10.88
C GLU A 153 2.95 17.64 -9.88
N LEU A 154 2.62 17.44 -8.60
CA LEU A 154 2.82 18.46 -7.57
C LEU A 154 4.31 18.76 -7.32
N THR A 155 5.16 17.73 -7.22
CA THR A 155 6.60 17.94 -6.99
C THR A 155 7.27 18.70 -8.13
N ASN A 156 6.82 18.49 -9.36
CA ASN A 156 7.38 19.15 -10.55
C ASN A 156 6.81 20.55 -10.80
N CYS A 157 5.54 20.81 -10.44
CA CYS A 157 4.85 22.05 -10.78
C CYS A 157 4.84 23.10 -9.65
N VAL A 158 4.65 22.69 -8.39
CA VAL A 158 4.39 23.62 -7.27
C VAL A 158 5.50 24.68 -7.11
N PRO A 159 6.79 24.33 -7.14
CA PRO A 159 7.86 25.34 -7.01
C PRO A 159 7.77 26.43 -8.09
N GLY A 160 7.52 26.05 -9.34
CA GLY A 160 7.40 26.99 -10.46
C GLY A 160 6.19 27.92 -10.35
N VAL A 161 5.04 27.39 -9.91
CA VAL A 161 3.81 28.17 -9.75
C VAL A 161 3.93 29.18 -8.62
N LEU A 162 4.49 28.78 -7.48
CA LEU A 162 4.68 29.66 -6.32
C LEU A 162 5.62 30.82 -6.66
N ASN A 163 6.79 30.53 -7.24
CA ASN A 163 7.75 31.54 -7.66
C ASN A 163 7.16 32.53 -8.68
N LYS A 164 6.43 32.02 -9.68
CA LYS A 164 5.76 32.88 -10.68
C LYS A 164 4.73 33.79 -10.03
N LYS A 165 3.96 33.29 -9.04
CA LYS A 165 2.95 34.07 -8.34
C LYS A 165 3.58 35.14 -7.48
N GLU A 166 4.62 34.81 -6.72
CA GLU A 166 5.36 35.74 -5.87
C GLU A 166 5.98 36.88 -6.70
N ASN A 167 6.69 36.54 -7.79
CA ASN A 167 7.30 37.53 -8.68
C ASN A 167 6.27 38.48 -9.29
N ARG A 168 5.10 37.97 -9.69
CA ARG A 168 4.01 38.82 -10.19
C ARG A 168 3.51 39.81 -9.13
N MET A 169 3.45 39.41 -7.87
CA MET A 169 3.01 40.28 -6.78
C MET A 169 4.07 41.32 -6.41
N LYS A 170 5.37 40.99 -6.53
CA LYS A 170 6.48 41.92 -6.35
C LYS A 170 6.49 43.01 -7.43
N ASN A 171 6.32 42.63 -8.69
CA ASN A 171 6.31 43.58 -9.82
C ASN A 171 5.08 44.51 -9.86
N GLN A 172 4.06 44.23 -9.05
CA GLN A 172 2.83 45.01 -8.97
C GLN A 172 2.80 45.97 -7.76
N ARG A 173 3.88 46.00 -6.97
CA ARG A 173 4.15 46.98 -5.91
C ARG A 173 5.11 48.04 -6.45
#